data_AF-A0A3N5JXE3-F1
#
_entry.id   AF-A0A3N5JXE3-F1
#
_cell.length_a   1.000
_cell.length_b   1.000
_cell.length_c   1.000
_cell.angle_alpha   90.00
_cell.angle_beta   90.00
_cell.angle_gamma   90.00
#
_symmetry.space_group_name_H-M   'P 1'
#
loop_
_entity.id
_entity.type
_entity.pdbx_description
1 polymer ?
#
loop_
_entity_poly.entity_id
_entity_poly.type
_entity_poly.pdbx_seq_one_letter_code
_entity_poly.pdbx_strand_id
1 'polypeptide(L)'
;MLISREKYYILILLSVAIFLACGKDSNPVKSGDDENGSIIKAVGCVLKQADSELIRAEKNKITGNISLKERTETPLLKLYLIAEDGKLFQPEEGEYSLAWEVDKMEIADVIQYEADGRWGFHIKGFDTGSTFVVFKIVHADQTDFVSLDLPITVTPDSGGGLGK
;
A
#
# COMPACT_ATOMS: atom_id res chain seq x y z
N MET A 1 37.35 -26.68 -44.63
CA MET A 1 38.83 -26.78 -44.56
C MET A 1 39.26 -26.10 -43.27
N LEU A 2 39.82 -26.87 -42.35
CA LEU A 2 40.24 -26.49 -40.99
C LEU A 2 41.57 -25.72 -41.01
N ILE A 3 41.92 -25.15 -39.83
CA ILE A 3 43.25 -24.66 -39.36
C ILE A 3 43.43 -23.13 -39.55
N SER A 4 43.82 -22.30 -38.57
CA SER A 4 44.43 -22.49 -37.23
C SER A 4 44.08 -21.34 -36.27
N ARG A 5 44.15 -21.67 -34.97
CA ARG A 5 44.08 -20.78 -33.81
C ARG A 5 45.51 -20.69 -33.27
N GLU A 6 46.16 -19.54 -33.28
CA GLU A 6 47.45 -19.32 -32.59
C GLU A 6 47.38 -17.98 -31.88
N LYS A 7 47.45 -18.02 -30.54
CA LYS A 7 47.52 -16.84 -29.69
C LYS A 7 48.99 -16.45 -29.56
N TYR A 8 49.37 -15.23 -29.95
CA TYR A 8 50.60 -14.61 -29.46
C TYR A 8 50.30 -13.24 -28.85
N TYR A 9 50.82 -13.13 -27.64
CA TYR A 9 50.64 -12.10 -26.65
C TYR A 9 51.73 -11.02 -26.80
N ILE A 10 51.36 -9.79 -26.38
CA ILE A 10 52.22 -8.74 -25.79
C ILE A 10 53.03 -7.85 -26.78
N LEU A 11 52.72 -6.55 -26.85
CA LEU A 11 53.44 -5.44 -26.16
C LEU A 11 52.94 -4.06 -26.66
N ILE A 12 52.09 -3.44 -25.85
CA ILE A 12 52.07 -2.04 -25.39
C ILE A 12 52.78 -1.00 -26.28
N LEU A 13 52.03 0.00 -26.77
CA LEU A 13 52.56 1.35 -26.93
C LEU A 13 51.60 2.41 -26.37
N LEU A 14 52.14 3.02 -25.33
CA LEU A 14 51.71 4.16 -24.53
C LEU A 14 51.42 5.39 -25.40
N SER A 15 50.19 5.91 -25.34
CA SER A 15 49.94 7.33 -25.60
C SER A 15 48.88 7.83 -24.63
N VAL A 16 49.38 8.31 -23.49
CA VAL A 16 48.66 9.13 -22.52
C VAL A 16 48.24 10.43 -23.21
N ALA A 17 46.93 10.63 -23.35
CA ALA A 17 46.35 11.95 -23.56
C ALA A 17 45.41 12.23 -22.39
N ILE A 18 45.96 12.91 -21.39
CA ILE A 18 45.21 13.48 -20.27
C ILE A 18 44.52 14.73 -20.79
N PHE A 19 43.19 14.69 -20.88
CA PHE A 19 42.38 15.89 -20.70
C PHE A 19 41.56 15.72 -19.43
N LEU A 20 41.93 16.55 -18.45
CA LEU A 20 41.23 16.75 -17.21
C LEU A 20 39.83 17.32 -17.47
N ALA A 21 38.82 16.68 -16.91
CA ALA A 21 37.85 17.36 -16.07
C ALA A 21 37.33 16.34 -15.06
N CYS A 22 37.74 16.50 -13.80
CA CYS A 22 37.22 15.76 -12.67
C CYS A 22 35.68 15.80 -12.69
N GLY A 23 35.06 14.72 -13.14
CA GLY A 23 33.80 14.29 -12.56
C GLY A 23 34.13 13.94 -11.11
N LYS A 24 34.00 14.94 -10.23
CA LYS A 24 34.19 14.73 -8.81
C LYS A 24 33.02 13.85 -8.38
N ASP A 25 33.25 12.55 -8.39
CA ASP A 25 32.60 11.60 -7.50
C ASP A 25 32.76 12.16 -6.09
N SER A 26 31.78 12.96 -5.72
CA SER A 26 31.42 13.23 -4.35
C SER A 26 29.98 12.80 -4.33
N ASN A 27 29.80 11.52 -4.04
CA ASN A 27 28.59 11.08 -3.38
C ASN A 27 28.85 11.23 -1.88
N PRO A 28 28.70 12.42 -1.26
CA PRO A 28 28.17 12.39 0.07
C PRO A 28 26.71 12.03 -0.14
N VAL A 29 26.36 10.74 -0.01
CA VAL A 29 25.11 10.50 0.69
C VAL A 29 25.36 11.12 2.06
N LYS A 30 24.90 12.36 2.22
CA LYS A 30 24.85 12.96 3.54
C LYS A 30 23.98 11.99 4.31
N SER A 31 24.59 11.29 5.27
CA SER A 31 23.91 10.94 6.49
C SER A 31 23.59 12.26 7.20
N GLY A 32 22.60 13.00 6.70
CA GLY A 32 21.66 13.78 7.50
C GLY A 32 20.39 12.90 7.54
N ASP A 33 19.65 12.74 8.62
CA ASP A 33 19.25 13.74 9.61
C ASP A 33 18.95 15.09 8.96
N ASP A 34 18.10 15.05 7.93
CA ASP A 34 17.30 16.14 7.44
C ASP A 34 15.81 15.87 7.72
N GLU A 35 15.36 16.42 8.84
CA GLU A 35 13.97 16.78 9.08
C GLU A 35 13.46 17.68 7.93
N ASN A 36 12.73 17.12 6.95
CA ASN A 36 11.74 17.86 6.13
C ASN A 36 10.98 16.96 5.12
N GLY A 37 10.50 15.82 5.59
CA GLY A 37 9.42 15.07 4.95
C GLY A 37 8.65 14.39 6.07
N SER A 38 7.42 14.83 6.33
CA SER A 38 6.59 14.23 7.37
C SER A 38 6.17 12.84 6.87
N ILE A 39 7.01 11.84 7.10
CA ILE A 39 6.73 10.44 6.74
C ILE A 39 6.00 9.80 7.92
N ILE A 40 4.84 9.21 7.66
CA ILE A 40 4.09 8.46 8.66
C ILE A 40 4.88 7.24 9.15
N LYS A 41 5.08 7.18 10.47
CA LYS A 41 5.67 6.01 11.15
C LYS A 41 4.58 5.06 11.63
N ALA A 42 4.17 4.14 10.76
CA ALA A 42 3.19 3.11 11.07
C ALA A 42 3.76 1.70 10.82
N VAL A 43 3.48 0.76 11.72
CA VAL A 43 3.88 -0.66 11.62
C VAL A 43 2.75 -1.58 11.15
N GLY A 44 1.57 -1.01 10.89
CA GLY A 44 0.39 -1.74 10.47
C GLY A 44 -0.88 -0.87 10.52
N CYS A 45 -2.03 -1.51 10.33
CA CYS A 45 -3.33 -0.85 10.38
C CYS A 45 -4.43 -1.74 10.96
N VAL A 46 -5.51 -1.10 11.39
CA VAL A 46 -6.74 -1.71 11.90
C VAL A 46 -7.93 -1.09 11.20
N LEU A 47 -8.88 -1.92 10.77
CA LEU A 47 -10.20 -1.48 10.34
C LEU A 47 -11.19 -1.68 11.48
N LYS A 48 -11.85 -0.59 11.88
CA LYS A 48 -12.86 -0.61 12.93
C LYS A 48 -14.24 -0.29 12.39
N GLN A 49 -15.25 -0.97 12.93
CA GLN A 49 -16.64 -0.58 12.83
C GLN A 49 -17.12 -0.19 14.23
N ALA A 50 -17.39 1.11 14.44
CA ALA A 50 -17.51 1.67 15.79
C ALA A 50 -16.29 1.27 16.66
N ASP A 51 -16.51 0.61 17.80
CA ASP A 51 -15.44 0.18 18.70
C ASP A 51 -14.86 -1.21 18.38
N SER A 52 -15.47 -1.96 17.47
CA SER A 52 -15.05 -3.32 17.11
C SER A 52 -13.96 -3.31 16.04
N GLU A 53 -12.86 -4.04 16.27
CA GLU A 53 -11.86 -4.32 15.25
C GLU A 53 -12.35 -5.47 14.35
N LEU A 54 -12.46 -5.21 13.05
CA LEU A 54 -12.83 -6.23 12.06
C LEU A 54 -11.60 -6.87 11.42
N ILE A 55 -10.58 -6.05 11.16
CA ILE A 55 -9.30 -6.48 10.60
C ILE A 55 -8.18 -5.80 11.36
N ARG A 56 -7.12 -6.56 11.64
CA ARG A 56 -5.82 -6.06 12.08
C ARG A 56 -4.74 -6.63 11.17
N ALA A 57 -3.93 -5.77 10.59
CA ALA A 57 -2.78 -6.11 9.77
C ALA A 57 -1.53 -5.51 10.41
N GLU A 58 -0.64 -6.34 10.94
CA GLU A 58 0.56 -5.93 11.65
C GLU A 58 1.63 -7.02 11.52
N LYS A 59 2.91 -6.66 11.42
CA LYS A 59 4.03 -7.63 11.38
C LYS A 59 3.84 -8.73 10.31
N ASN A 60 3.42 -8.34 9.10
CA ASN A 60 3.12 -9.24 7.98
C ASN A 60 2.05 -10.31 8.27
N LYS A 61 1.19 -10.07 9.25
CA LYS A 61 0.08 -10.96 9.61
C LYS A 61 -1.23 -10.20 9.57
N ILE A 62 -2.24 -10.82 8.98
CA ILE A 62 -3.62 -10.34 8.99
C ILE A 62 -4.44 -11.23 9.91
N THR A 63 -5.28 -10.61 10.73
CA THR A 63 -6.36 -11.28 11.48
C THR A 63 -7.67 -10.59 11.18
N GLY A 64 -8.74 -11.39 11.03
CA GLY A 64 -10.07 -10.89 10.72
C GLY A 64 -10.37 -10.84 9.22
N ASN A 65 -11.56 -10.37 8.88
CA ASN A 65 -12.09 -10.28 7.53
C ASN A 65 -13.28 -9.31 7.51
N ILE A 66 -13.45 -8.56 6.41
CA ILE A 66 -14.71 -7.85 6.15
C ILE A 66 -15.69 -8.84 5.52
N SER A 67 -16.84 -9.05 6.14
CA SER A 67 -17.91 -9.88 5.60
C SER A 67 -19.16 -9.05 5.41
N LEU A 68 -19.70 -9.07 4.20
CA LEU A 68 -20.95 -8.39 3.85
C LEU A 68 -21.77 -9.22 2.87
N LYS A 69 -23.03 -8.85 2.69
CA LYS A 69 -23.90 -9.50 1.71
C LYS A 69 -23.78 -8.83 0.35
N GLU A 70 -24.06 -9.59 -0.69
CA GLU A 70 -24.25 -9.06 -2.04
C GLU A 70 -25.26 -7.90 -2.03
N ARG A 71 -24.99 -6.84 -2.80
CA ARG A 71 -25.83 -5.65 -2.96
C ARG A 71 -26.07 -4.86 -1.67
N THR A 72 -25.22 -5.04 -0.66
CA THR A 72 -25.25 -4.28 0.59
C THR A 72 -23.98 -3.46 0.77
N GLU A 73 -24.06 -2.45 1.63
CA GLU A 73 -22.93 -1.65 2.08
C GLU A 73 -22.69 -1.94 3.57
N THR A 74 -21.42 -1.97 3.99
CA THR A 74 -21.09 -2.02 5.41
C THR A 74 -21.58 -0.77 6.13
N PRO A 75 -21.78 -0.81 7.45
CA PRO A 75 -21.77 0.41 8.26
C PRO A 75 -20.44 1.16 8.10
N LEU A 76 -20.39 2.41 8.59
CA LEU A 76 -19.19 3.24 8.53
C LEU A 76 -18.00 2.52 9.17
N LEU A 77 -16.98 2.27 8.36
CA LEU A 77 -15.69 1.75 8.78
C LEU A 77 -14.70 2.91 8.92
N LYS A 78 -13.71 2.73 9.79
CA LYS A 78 -12.61 3.67 9.96
C LYS A 78 -11.27 2.95 9.92
N LEU A 79 -10.33 3.49 9.16
CA LEU A 79 -8.93 3.05 9.17
C LEU A 79 -8.20 3.72 10.34
N TYR A 80 -7.46 2.92 11.10
CA TYR A 80 -6.49 3.37 12.08
C TYR A 80 -5.13 2.78 11.74
N LEU A 81 -4.08 3.55 11.94
CA LEU A 81 -2.70 3.09 11.85
C LEU A 81 -2.20 2.63 13.21
N ILE A 82 -1.24 1.71 13.20
CA ILE A 82 -0.59 1.19 14.40
C ILE A 82 0.79 1.84 14.49
N ALA A 83 1.06 2.58 15.57
CA ALA A 83 2.38 3.12 15.88
C ALA A 83 3.32 2.02 16.39
N GLU A 84 4.63 2.29 16.45
CA GLU A 84 5.63 1.33 16.95
C GLU A 84 5.36 0.86 18.40
N ASP A 85 4.73 1.72 19.22
CA ASP A 85 4.33 1.40 20.60
C ASP A 85 2.99 0.63 20.69
N GLY A 86 2.41 0.29 19.54
CA GLY A 86 1.14 -0.43 19.42
C GLY A 86 -0.11 0.45 19.55
N LYS A 87 0.04 1.76 19.79
CA LYS A 87 -1.13 2.65 19.85
C LYS A 87 -1.75 2.85 18.48
N LEU A 88 -3.07 2.96 18.49
CA LEU A 88 -3.84 3.31 17.30
C LEU A 88 -3.88 4.82 17.13
N PHE A 89 -3.65 5.29 15.91
CA PHE A 89 -3.74 6.70 15.57
C PHE A 89 -4.32 6.90 14.17
N GLN A 90 -4.74 8.12 13.88
CA GLN A 90 -5.06 8.58 12.53
C GLN A 90 -4.15 9.79 12.25
N PRO A 91 -3.63 9.95 11.02
CA PRO A 91 -2.86 11.13 10.67
C PRO A 91 -3.70 12.40 10.83
N GLU A 92 -3.02 13.52 11.09
CA GLU A 92 -3.68 14.82 11.19
C GLU A 92 -4.39 15.17 9.88
N GLU A 93 -5.60 15.71 10.01
CA GLU A 93 -6.41 16.04 8.84
C GLU A 93 -5.84 17.28 8.14
N GLY A 94 -5.69 17.20 6.81
CA GLY A 94 -5.31 18.34 5.96
C GLY A 94 -4.04 18.10 5.16
N GLU A 95 -3.08 17.34 5.68
CA GLU A 95 -1.81 17.04 4.99
C GLU A 95 -1.84 15.68 4.29
N TYR A 96 -2.60 14.73 4.85
CA TYR A 96 -2.66 13.36 4.36
C TYR A 96 -3.97 13.07 3.67
N SER A 97 -4.02 12.09 2.78
CA SER A 97 -5.24 11.54 2.21
C SER A 97 -5.25 10.02 2.27
N LEU A 98 -6.47 9.45 2.26
CA LEU A 98 -6.68 8.03 2.14
C LEU A 98 -6.90 7.69 0.66
N ALA A 99 -6.13 6.72 0.17
CA ALA A 99 -6.33 6.11 -1.14
C ALA A 99 -6.48 4.60 -0.97
N TRP A 100 -7.05 3.93 -1.97
CA TRP A 100 -7.23 2.49 -1.97
C TRP A 100 -7.15 1.88 -3.37
N GLU A 101 -6.82 0.59 -3.40
CA GLU A 101 -6.85 -0.25 -4.59
C GLU A 101 -7.56 -1.55 -4.23
N VAL A 102 -8.47 -2.01 -5.09
CA VAL A 102 -9.21 -3.26 -4.90
C VAL A 102 -8.88 -4.21 -6.05
N ASP A 103 -8.50 -5.45 -5.73
CA ASP A 103 -8.06 -6.46 -6.71
C ASP A 103 -9.16 -6.79 -7.73
N LYS A 104 -10.38 -7.03 -7.24
CA LYS A 104 -11.58 -7.35 -8.04
C LYS A 104 -12.75 -6.45 -7.65
N MET A 105 -12.86 -5.32 -8.33
CA MET A 105 -13.89 -4.31 -8.10
C MET A 105 -15.30 -4.82 -8.45
N GLU A 106 -15.41 -5.83 -9.31
CA GLU A 106 -16.67 -6.49 -9.62
C GLU A 106 -17.24 -7.30 -8.44
N ILE A 107 -16.42 -7.66 -7.45
CA ILE A 107 -16.86 -8.36 -6.23
C ILE A 107 -17.24 -7.36 -5.16
N ALA A 108 -16.35 -6.42 -4.85
CA ALA A 108 -16.61 -5.35 -3.88
C ALA A 108 -15.76 -4.12 -4.20
N ASP A 109 -16.15 -2.96 -3.69
CA ASP A 109 -15.34 -1.73 -3.78
C ASP A 109 -15.50 -0.88 -2.52
N VAL A 110 -14.55 0.02 -2.29
CA VAL A 110 -14.60 1.03 -1.24
C VAL A 110 -15.38 2.24 -1.75
N ILE A 111 -16.37 2.68 -0.98
CA ILE A 111 -17.14 3.89 -1.24
C ILE A 111 -16.88 4.86 -0.09
N GLN A 112 -16.44 6.07 -0.41
CA GLN A 112 -16.26 7.14 0.58
C GLN A 112 -17.16 8.32 0.22
N TYR A 113 -17.97 8.75 1.17
CA TYR A 113 -18.79 9.94 1.07
C TYR A 113 -18.13 11.11 1.82
N GLU A 114 -18.43 12.35 1.43
CA GLU A 114 -17.87 13.55 2.08
C GLU A 114 -18.15 13.59 3.60
N ALA A 115 -19.33 13.10 4.01
CA ALA A 115 -19.76 13.07 5.40
C ALA A 115 -19.03 12.02 6.28
N ASP A 116 -18.30 11.08 5.68
CA ASP A 116 -17.62 10.00 6.40
C ASP A 116 -16.35 10.47 7.12
N GLY A 117 -15.86 11.65 6.72
CA GLY A 117 -14.55 12.14 7.08
C GLY A 117 -13.44 11.41 6.35
N ARG A 118 -12.22 11.93 6.47
CA ARG A 118 -11.06 11.53 5.66
C ARG A 118 -10.67 10.05 5.80
N TRP A 119 -10.89 9.50 6.99
CA TRP A 119 -10.51 8.13 7.36
C TRP A 119 -11.69 7.17 7.44
N GLY A 120 -12.90 7.67 7.14
CA GLY A 120 -14.14 6.90 7.13
C GLY A 120 -14.51 6.46 5.73
N PHE A 121 -15.07 5.26 5.59
CA PHE A 121 -15.55 4.73 4.32
C PHE A 121 -16.51 3.56 4.55
N HIS A 122 -17.13 3.13 3.47
CA HIS A 122 -17.96 1.94 3.37
C HIS A 122 -17.34 0.93 2.40
N ILE A 123 -17.67 -0.35 2.56
CA ILE A 123 -17.42 -1.36 1.53
C ILE A 123 -18.77 -1.76 0.94
N LYS A 124 -18.88 -1.74 -0.38
CA LYS A 124 -20.05 -2.18 -1.12
C LYS A 124 -19.78 -3.55 -1.74
N GLY A 125 -20.68 -4.50 -1.50
CA GLY A 125 -20.64 -5.81 -2.14
C GLY A 125 -21.45 -5.80 -3.43
N PHE A 126 -20.86 -6.27 -4.53
CA PHE A 126 -21.49 -6.34 -5.84
C PHE A 126 -21.86 -7.76 -6.22
N ASP A 127 -20.89 -8.68 -6.23
CA ASP A 127 -21.07 -10.09 -6.56
C ASP A 127 -20.51 -10.99 -5.46
N THR A 128 -21.11 -12.18 -5.30
CA THR A 128 -20.62 -13.18 -4.34
C THR A 128 -19.20 -13.61 -4.69
N GLY A 129 -18.30 -13.58 -3.70
CA GLY A 129 -16.92 -13.97 -3.88
C GLY A 129 -15.99 -13.38 -2.82
N SER A 130 -14.69 -13.42 -3.12
CA SER A 130 -13.64 -12.84 -2.27
C SER A 130 -12.72 -11.96 -3.10
N THR A 131 -12.32 -10.85 -2.51
CA THR A 131 -11.38 -9.87 -3.06
C THR A 131 -10.51 -9.31 -1.93
N PHE A 132 -9.56 -8.44 -2.28
CA PHE A 132 -8.70 -7.76 -1.32
C PHE A 132 -8.71 -6.26 -1.58
N VAL A 133 -8.56 -5.49 -0.51
CA VAL A 133 -8.31 -4.04 -0.58
C VAL A 133 -6.95 -3.72 0.03
N VAL A 134 -6.21 -2.84 -0.64
CA VAL A 134 -4.98 -2.22 -0.14
C VAL A 134 -5.28 -0.75 0.13
N PHE A 135 -5.05 -0.28 1.35
CA PHE A 135 -5.12 1.13 1.70
C PHE A 135 -3.75 1.77 1.66
N LYS A 136 -3.71 3.01 1.18
CA LYS A 136 -2.52 3.84 1.09
C LYS A 136 -2.76 5.15 1.83
N ILE A 137 -1.76 5.62 2.57
CA ILE A 137 -1.75 6.97 3.09
C ILE A 137 -0.82 7.80 2.22
N VAL A 138 -1.37 8.88 1.67
CA VAL A 138 -0.66 9.72 0.70
C VAL A 138 -0.42 11.09 1.31
N HIS A 139 0.79 11.61 1.14
CA HIS A 139 1.23 12.94 1.55
C HIS A 139 2.00 13.58 0.40
N ALA A 140 1.59 14.77 -0.06
CA ALA A 140 2.25 15.50 -1.14
C ALA A 140 2.57 14.62 -2.38
N ASP A 141 1.60 13.81 -2.83
CA ASP A 141 1.70 12.84 -3.93
C ASP A 141 2.64 11.64 -3.69
N GLN A 142 3.22 11.52 -2.50
CA GLN A 142 4.02 10.36 -2.08
C GLN A 142 3.20 9.43 -1.20
N THR A 143 3.41 8.12 -1.35
CA THR A 143 2.78 7.12 -0.49
C THR A 143 3.69 6.86 0.71
N ASP A 144 3.22 7.23 1.90
CA ASP A 144 3.96 7.06 3.16
C ASP A 144 3.66 5.72 3.83
N PHE A 145 2.50 5.13 3.53
CA PHE A 145 2.08 3.85 4.07
C PHE A 145 1.29 3.05 3.04
N VAL A 146 1.51 1.73 3.03
CA VAL A 146 0.74 0.76 2.24
C VAL A 146 0.35 -0.39 3.18
N SER A 147 -0.94 -0.72 3.24
CA SER A 147 -1.40 -1.87 4.01
C SER A 147 -1.04 -3.20 3.34
N LEU A 148 -1.22 -4.30 4.07
CA LEU A 148 -1.33 -5.63 3.44
C LEU A 148 -2.66 -5.75 2.67
N ASP A 149 -2.81 -6.84 1.91
CA ASP A 149 -4.03 -7.19 1.18
C ASP A 149 -5.16 -7.57 2.15
N LEU A 150 -6.02 -6.62 2.51
CA LEU A 150 -7.04 -6.82 3.52
C LEU A 150 -8.23 -7.60 2.91
N PRO A 151 -8.61 -8.76 3.47
CA PRO A 151 -9.60 -9.63 2.86
C PRO A 151 -11.03 -9.10 3.01
N ILE A 152 -11.77 -9.18 1.90
CA ILE A 152 -13.19 -8.90 1.81
C ILE A 152 -13.90 -10.16 1.27
N THR A 153 -14.97 -10.56 1.93
CA THR A 153 -15.83 -11.66 1.49
C THR A 153 -17.27 -11.18 1.34
N VAL A 154 -17.81 -11.33 0.13
CA VAL A 154 -19.21 -11.07 -0.19
C VAL A 154 -19.95 -12.40 -0.23
N THR A 155 -20.93 -12.56 0.64
CA THR A 155 -21.80 -13.75 0.69
C THR A 155 -23.08 -13.52 -0.10
N PRO A 156 -23.72 -14.58 -0.63
CA PRO A 156 -25.02 -14.44 -1.28
C PRO A 156 -26.02 -13.75 -0.36
N ASP A 157 -26.83 -12.85 -0.91
CA ASP A 157 -28.04 -12.48 -0.21
C ASP A 157 -29.01 -13.65 -0.30
N SER A 158 -29.04 -14.48 0.73
CA SER A 158 -29.97 -15.61 0.86
C SER A 158 -31.39 -15.13 1.14
N GLY A 159 -31.80 -14.00 0.54
CA GLY A 159 -33.13 -13.43 0.62
C GLY A 159 -34.15 -14.55 0.49
N GLY A 160 -34.86 -14.83 1.58
CA GLY A 160 -35.84 -15.91 1.63
C GLY A 160 -36.73 -15.78 0.42
N GLY A 161 -36.61 -16.71 -0.50
CA GLY A 161 -37.36 -16.72 -1.74
C GLY A 161 -38.84 -16.82 -1.42
N LEU A 162 -39.52 -15.69 -1.29
CA LEU A 162 -40.94 -15.59 -1.60
C LEU A 162 -41.04 -15.46 -3.11
N GLY A 163 -40.69 -16.56 -3.78
CA GLY A 163 -40.86 -16.77 -5.19
C GLY A 163 -41.99 -17.75 -5.42
N LYS A 164 -43.16 -17.19 -5.74
CA LYS A 164 -44.37 -17.78 -6.34
C LYS A 164 -45.43 -18.29 -5.37
#